data_AF-A0A8J3XS88-F1
#
_entry.id   AF-A0A8J3XS88-F1
#
_cell.length_a   1.000
_cell.length_b   1.000
_cell.length_c   1.000
_cell.angle_alpha   90.00
_cell.angle_beta   90.00
_cell.angle_gamma   90.00
#
_symmetry.space_group_name_H-M   'P 1'
#
loop_
_entity.id
_entity.type
_entity.pdbx_description
1 polymer ?
#
loop_
_entity_poly.entity_id
_entity_poly.type
_entity_poly.pdbx_seq_one_letter_code
_entity_poly.pdbx_strand_id
1 'polypeptide(L)'
;MPEILHRISIDAPPQRVHDLIAGTDGIARWWTGRPPTGEHTVGSSFSIRFGDTEQPAAVMQVLADTPDQVVWRVTAGPDTWIDTRITFTLRSTGHGGTTLLFAHSGWQQAGEFMSGCSTNWGAYLTSLKTGVETGAFGAYPAGEISRWDAEPSTSTEGEGLALSGNIEIITRFEHAFRAADQATIDELCDPGLRDHNPAPDHEPTLAGFKQKVAGFKAIFPDLKEDLQDIIASGDTVATRWVVTGSQQQEFMGIPASGQTIRVEGMNFYRLKNGRVTDIWTQFDGVAMMQQLGAIPA
;
A
#
# COMPACT_ATOMS: atom_id res chain seq x y z
N MET A 1 1.90 -10.21 18.66
CA MET A 1 2.48 -10.92 17.50
C MET A 1 2.22 -10.05 16.28
N PRO A 2 3.19 -9.87 15.37
CA PRO A 2 3.00 -9.10 14.15
C PRO A 2 1.87 -9.65 13.27
N GLU A 3 1.19 -8.76 12.56
CA GLU A 3 0.09 -9.10 11.65
C GLU A 3 0.22 -8.27 10.38
N ILE A 4 -0.06 -8.87 9.23
CA ILE A 4 -0.25 -8.14 7.98
C ILE A 4 -1.73 -7.78 7.91
N LEU A 5 -2.04 -6.49 7.78
CA LEU A 5 -3.41 -5.99 7.77
C LEU A 5 -3.65 -5.18 6.50
N HIS A 6 -4.75 -5.48 5.80
CA HIS A 6 -5.22 -4.65 4.68
C HIS A 6 -6.71 -4.36 4.84
N ARG A 7 -7.12 -3.16 4.44
CA ARG A 7 -8.53 -2.76 4.36
C ARG A 7 -8.81 -2.28 2.95
N ILE A 8 -9.77 -2.90 2.27
CA ILE A 8 -10.07 -2.62 0.86
C ILE A 8 -11.57 -2.37 0.71
N SER A 9 -11.91 -1.30 0.00
CA SER A 9 -13.28 -1.01 -0.42
C SER A 9 -13.51 -1.60 -1.81
N ILE A 10 -14.55 -2.40 -1.98
CA ILE A 10 -14.90 -3.08 -3.23
C ILE A 10 -16.33 -2.69 -3.63
N ASP A 11 -16.51 -2.21 -4.86
CA ASP A 11 -17.80 -1.85 -5.45
C ASP A 11 -18.53 -3.09 -5.98
N ALA A 12 -18.81 -4.02 -5.07
CA ALA A 12 -19.60 -5.20 -5.33
C ALA A 12 -20.19 -5.79 -4.04
N PRO A 13 -21.29 -6.56 -4.14
CA PRO A 13 -21.90 -7.21 -2.98
C PRO A 13 -20.96 -8.23 -2.29
N PRO A 14 -21.05 -8.40 -0.96
CA PRO A 14 -20.18 -9.32 -0.21
C PRO A 14 -20.18 -10.75 -0.76
N GLN A 15 -21.34 -11.25 -1.21
CA GLN A 15 -21.45 -12.59 -1.80
C GLN A 15 -20.49 -12.80 -2.98
N ARG A 16 -20.34 -11.79 -3.85
CA ARG A 16 -19.47 -11.89 -5.03
C ARG A 16 -17.99 -11.92 -4.64
N VAL A 17 -17.62 -11.22 -3.57
CA VAL A 17 -16.26 -11.28 -3.00
C VAL A 17 -16.03 -12.64 -2.33
N HIS A 18 -17.01 -13.10 -1.55
CA HIS A 18 -17.00 -14.40 -0.87
C HIS A 18 -16.75 -15.56 -1.84
N ASP A 19 -17.52 -15.64 -2.93
CA ASP A 19 -17.41 -16.71 -3.92
C ASP A 19 -15.99 -16.82 -4.51
N LEU A 20 -15.27 -15.70 -4.62
CA LEU A 20 -13.91 -15.67 -5.16
C LEU A 20 -12.83 -16.03 -4.14
N ILE A 21 -13.04 -15.72 -2.86
CA ILE A 21 -12.08 -16.08 -1.82
C ILE A 21 -12.30 -17.51 -1.33
N ALA A 22 -13.54 -18.02 -1.25
CA ALA A 22 -13.82 -19.37 -0.75
C ALA A 22 -13.73 -20.47 -1.82
N GLY A 23 -13.91 -20.12 -3.10
CA GLY A 23 -13.96 -21.09 -4.20
C GLY A 23 -12.62 -21.38 -4.87
N THR A 24 -12.42 -22.63 -5.31
CA THR A 24 -11.23 -23.09 -6.04
C THR A 24 -10.93 -22.26 -7.29
N ASP A 25 -11.94 -22.07 -8.15
CA ASP A 25 -11.79 -21.28 -9.39
C ASP A 25 -11.55 -19.80 -9.09
N GLY A 26 -12.16 -19.29 -8.01
CA GLY A 26 -11.98 -17.92 -7.57
C GLY A 26 -10.54 -17.63 -7.15
N ILE A 27 -10.01 -18.44 -6.23
CA ILE A 27 -8.65 -18.34 -5.72
C ILE A 27 -7.64 -18.36 -6.87
N ALA A 28 -7.83 -19.23 -7.86
CA ALA A 28 -6.98 -19.30 -9.04
C ALA A 28 -6.91 -17.98 -9.81
N ARG A 29 -8.04 -17.29 -9.95
CA ARG A 29 -8.16 -16.09 -10.79
C ARG A 29 -7.48 -14.89 -10.17
N TRP A 30 -7.65 -14.63 -8.88
CA TRP A 30 -7.12 -13.41 -8.26
C TRP A 30 -5.73 -13.58 -7.63
N TRP A 31 -5.38 -14.79 -7.19
CA TRP A 31 -4.19 -15.03 -6.38
C TRP A 31 -3.13 -15.89 -7.08
N THR A 32 -3.39 -17.19 -7.23
CA THR A 32 -2.34 -18.19 -7.52
C THR A 32 -2.06 -18.39 -9.01
N GLY A 33 -2.99 -18.04 -9.89
CA GLY A 33 -2.93 -18.30 -11.33
C GLY A 33 -3.21 -19.76 -11.71
N ARG A 34 -3.32 -20.65 -10.71
CA ARG A 34 -3.62 -22.07 -10.86
C ARG A 34 -4.65 -22.51 -9.80
N PRO A 35 -5.60 -23.40 -10.14
CA PRO A 35 -6.53 -23.97 -9.17
C PRO A 35 -5.81 -24.61 -7.98
N PRO A 36 -6.20 -24.26 -6.73
CA PRO A 36 -5.79 -25.01 -5.56
C PRO A 36 -6.17 -26.49 -5.67
N THR A 37 -5.43 -27.36 -5.00
CA THR A 37 -5.75 -28.80 -4.94
C THR A 37 -6.21 -29.18 -3.54
N GLY A 38 -7.42 -29.70 -3.44
CA GLY A 38 -8.04 -30.13 -2.19
C GLY A 38 -9.48 -29.64 -2.08
N GLU A 39 -10.06 -29.79 -0.89
CA GLU A 39 -11.42 -29.34 -0.60
C GLU A 39 -11.38 -28.01 0.16
N HIS A 40 -12.44 -27.21 -0.02
CA HIS A 40 -12.58 -25.87 0.57
C HIS A 40 -13.71 -25.80 1.61
N THR A 41 -14.08 -26.91 2.22
CA THR A 41 -15.11 -26.96 3.27
C THR A 41 -14.47 -26.83 4.65
N VAL A 42 -15.21 -26.34 5.65
CA VAL A 42 -14.68 -26.20 7.01
C VAL A 42 -14.15 -27.54 7.54
N GLY A 43 -12.90 -27.54 7.99
CA GLY A 43 -12.18 -28.71 8.48
C GLY A 43 -11.29 -29.38 7.43
N SER A 44 -11.55 -29.20 6.13
CA SER A 44 -10.74 -29.75 5.05
C SER A 44 -9.47 -28.95 4.81
N SER A 45 -8.60 -29.45 3.93
CA SER A 45 -7.36 -28.77 3.55
C SER A 45 -7.20 -28.69 2.04
N PHE A 46 -6.54 -27.63 1.59
CA PHE A 46 -6.16 -27.42 0.21
C PHE A 46 -4.71 -26.93 0.11
N SER A 47 -4.09 -27.14 -1.05
CA SER A 47 -2.72 -26.74 -1.35
C SER A 47 -2.68 -25.74 -2.50
N ILE A 48 -1.78 -24.77 -2.40
CA ILE A 48 -1.55 -23.74 -3.41
C ILE A 48 -0.20 -23.92 -4.10
N ARG A 49 -0.10 -23.48 -5.35
CA ARG A 49 1.11 -23.48 -6.17
C ARG A 49 1.23 -22.18 -6.93
N PHE A 50 2.46 -21.81 -7.26
CA PHE A 50 2.78 -20.62 -8.04
C PHE A 50 3.69 -21.02 -9.21
N GLY A 51 3.48 -20.41 -10.38
CA GLY A 51 4.24 -20.75 -11.59
C GLY A 51 4.18 -22.23 -11.99
N ASP A 52 5.28 -22.72 -12.55
CA ASP A 52 5.38 -24.06 -13.15
C ASP A 52 5.86 -25.14 -12.16
N THR A 53 6.03 -24.82 -10.87
CA THR A 53 6.42 -25.83 -9.88
C THR A 53 5.24 -26.70 -9.48
N GLU A 54 5.49 -28.01 -9.35
CA GLU A 54 4.53 -28.98 -8.85
C GLU A 54 4.56 -29.12 -7.32
N GLN A 55 5.62 -28.61 -6.68
CA GLN A 55 5.70 -28.57 -5.22
C GLN A 55 4.71 -27.52 -4.68
N PRO A 56 3.86 -27.87 -3.71
CA PRO A 56 3.00 -26.90 -3.03
C PRO A 56 3.82 -25.79 -2.36
N ALA A 57 3.43 -24.54 -2.58
CA ALA A 57 3.99 -23.41 -1.85
C ALA A 57 3.50 -23.39 -0.39
N ALA A 58 2.24 -23.77 -0.17
CA ALA A 58 1.68 -23.98 1.16
C ALA A 58 0.46 -24.91 1.13
N VAL A 59 0.15 -25.47 2.30
CA VAL A 59 -1.07 -26.24 2.58
C VAL A 59 -1.85 -25.53 3.68
N MET A 60 -3.14 -25.35 3.48
CA MET A 60 -4.02 -24.59 4.36
C MET A 60 -5.23 -25.40 4.77
N GLN A 61 -5.61 -25.31 6.04
CA GLN A 61 -6.86 -25.85 6.55
C GLN A 61 -7.91 -24.74 6.63
N VAL A 62 -9.12 -25.02 6.14
CA VAL A 62 -10.26 -24.10 6.27
C VAL A 62 -10.80 -24.18 7.69
N LEU A 63 -10.74 -23.08 8.43
CA LEU A 63 -11.24 -22.97 9.80
C LEU A 63 -12.65 -22.37 9.87
N ALA A 64 -12.97 -21.46 8.96
CA ALA A 64 -14.30 -20.85 8.86
C ALA A 64 -14.60 -20.50 7.40
N ASP A 65 -15.87 -20.69 7.02
CA ASP A 65 -16.44 -20.32 5.74
C ASP A 65 -17.89 -19.88 6.02
N THR A 66 -18.10 -18.57 6.10
CA THR A 66 -19.36 -17.93 6.43
C THR A 66 -19.54 -16.70 5.55
N PRO A 67 -20.77 -16.21 5.30
CA PRO A 67 -21.00 -15.07 4.42
C PRO A 67 -20.17 -13.82 4.76
N ASP A 68 -19.85 -13.63 6.04
CA ASP A 68 -19.12 -12.46 6.54
C ASP A 68 -17.65 -12.74 6.82
N GLN A 69 -17.21 -14.01 6.77
CA GLN A 69 -15.85 -14.37 7.16
C GLN A 69 -15.38 -15.71 6.59
N VAL A 70 -14.16 -15.70 6.03
CA VAL A 70 -13.39 -16.89 5.64
C VAL A 70 -12.06 -16.89 6.39
N VAL A 71 -11.68 -18.03 6.99
CA VAL A 71 -10.43 -18.17 7.74
C VAL A 71 -9.69 -19.44 7.32
N TRP A 72 -8.42 -19.28 7.01
CA TRP A 72 -7.50 -20.38 6.74
C TRP A 72 -6.37 -20.40 7.77
N ARG A 73 -5.91 -21.59 8.13
CA ARG A 73 -4.66 -21.78 8.88
C ARG A 73 -3.64 -22.48 8.02
N VAL A 74 -2.42 -21.97 7.96
CA VAL A 74 -1.33 -22.64 7.24
C VAL A 74 -0.83 -23.82 8.08
N THR A 75 -0.75 -24.99 7.45
CA THR A 75 -0.36 -26.27 8.10
C THR A 75 0.93 -26.85 7.54
N ALA A 76 1.34 -26.44 6.33
CA ALA A 76 2.65 -26.74 5.75
C ALA A 76 3.05 -25.62 4.77
N GLY A 77 4.35 -25.42 4.57
CA GLY A 77 4.91 -24.33 3.77
C GLY A 77 6.20 -23.80 4.41
N PRO A 78 6.59 -22.55 4.14
CA PRO A 78 7.67 -21.87 4.87
C PRO A 78 7.45 -21.91 6.39
N ASP A 79 8.51 -22.15 7.16
CA ASP A 79 8.42 -22.32 8.62
C ASP A 79 7.73 -21.14 9.31
N THR A 80 7.98 -19.92 8.84
CA THR A 80 7.38 -18.69 9.37
C THR A 80 5.87 -18.58 9.12
N TRP A 81 5.33 -19.34 8.17
CA TRP A 81 3.88 -19.38 7.90
C TRP A 81 3.15 -20.40 8.75
N ILE A 82 3.81 -21.46 9.24
CA ILE A 82 3.12 -22.55 9.94
C ILE A 82 2.36 -21.99 11.16
N ASP A 83 1.11 -22.42 11.32
CA ASP A 83 0.14 -21.95 12.33
C ASP A 83 -0.33 -20.50 12.23
N THR A 84 0.17 -19.72 11.26
CA THR A 84 -0.42 -18.41 10.92
C THR A 84 -1.83 -18.57 10.35
N ARG A 85 -2.64 -17.52 10.48
CA ARG A 85 -4.02 -17.48 10.01
C ARG A 85 -4.23 -16.41 8.96
N ILE A 86 -4.85 -16.75 7.85
CA ILE A 86 -5.28 -15.84 6.80
C ILE A 86 -6.79 -15.65 6.97
N THR A 87 -7.21 -14.43 7.28
CA THR A 87 -8.60 -14.08 7.63
C THR A 87 -9.10 -13.02 6.67
N PHE A 88 -10.24 -13.28 6.04
CA PHE A 88 -11.00 -12.33 5.25
C PHE A 88 -12.30 -12.06 6.01
N THR A 89 -12.54 -10.81 6.40
CA THR A 89 -13.80 -10.39 6.99
C THR A 89 -14.50 -9.43 6.05
N LEU A 90 -15.71 -9.77 5.63
CA LEU A 90 -16.53 -9.01 4.71
C LEU A 90 -17.57 -8.21 5.48
N ARG A 91 -17.71 -6.92 5.16
CA ARG A 91 -18.77 -6.07 5.71
C ARG A 91 -19.50 -5.39 4.57
N SER A 92 -20.82 -5.52 4.54
CA SER A 92 -21.64 -4.77 3.60
C SER A 92 -21.52 -3.26 3.85
N THR A 93 -21.46 -2.46 2.80
CA THR A 93 -21.52 -1.00 2.88
C THR A 93 -22.93 -0.51 2.57
N GLY A 94 -23.30 0.68 3.08
CA GLY A 94 -24.65 1.23 2.89
C GLY A 94 -25.06 1.52 1.44
N HIS A 95 -24.14 1.40 0.48
CA HIS A 95 -24.34 1.59 -0.96
C HIS A 95 -24.27 0.27 -1.75
N GLY A 96 -24.32 -0.89 -1.07
CA GLY A 96 -24.33 -2.20 -1.72
C GLY A 96 -22.95 -2.77 -2.09
N GLY A 97 -21.88 -2.09 -1.68
CA GLY A 97 -20.50 -2.56 -1.82
C GLY A 97 -20.02 -3.37 -0.61
N THR A 98 -18.71 -3.67 -0.57
CA THR A 98 -18.06 -4.46 0.47
C THR A 98 -16.83 -3.76 1.02
N THR A 99 -16.68 -3.73 2.34
CA THR A 99 -15.39 -3.53 2.99
C THR A 99 -14.79 -4.89 3.31
N LEU A 100 -13.67 -5.23 2.67
CA LEU A 100 -12.86 -6.40 3.00
C LEU A 100 -11.78 -5.98 4.00
N LEU A 101 -11.80 -6.59 5.18
CA LEU A 101 -10.73 -6.54 6.17
C LEU A 101 -9.94 -7.83 6.07
N PHE A 102 -8.70 -7.73 5.65
CA PHE A 102 -7.77 -8.85 5.53
C PHE A 102 -6.77 -8.83 6.68
N ALA A 103 -6.51 -10.00 7.26
CA ALA A 103 -5.45 -10.20 8.23
C ALA A 103 -4.68 -11.49 7.94
N HIS A 104 -3.36 -11.43 7.86
CA HIS A 104 -2.49 -12.59 7.96
C HIS A 104 -1.74 -12.51 9.30
N SER A 105 -2.22 -13.25 10.29
CA SER A 105 -1.89 -13.11 11.70
C SER A 105 -1.21 -14.34 12.29
N GLY A 106 -0.66 -14.20 13.49
CA GLY A 106 0.01 -15.30 14.21
C GLY A 106 1.49 -15.45 13.85
N TRP A 107 2.11 -14.44 13.25
CA TRP A 107 3.55 -14.44 12.99
C TRP A 107 4.34 -14.41 14.30
N GLN A 108 5.38 -15.23 14.38
CA GLN A 108 6.26 -15.26 15.55
C GLN A 108 7.09 -13.97 15.67
N GLN A 109 7.58 -13.47 14.53
CA GLN A 109 8.40 -12.26 14.42
C GLN A 109 8.12 -11.52 13.11
N ALA A 110 8.43 -10.23 13.09
CA ALA A 110 8.44 -9.42 11.88
C ALA A 110 9.82 -9.49 11.24
N GLY A 111 9.88 -9.50 9.91
CA GLY A 111 11.15 -9.56 9.16
C GLY A 111 10.95 -9.33 7.66
N GLU A 112 12.04 -9.31 6.90
CA GLU A 112 12.04 -9.07 5.44
C GLU A 112 11.07 -10.00 4.71
N PHE A 113 11.05 -11.30 5.06
CA PHE A 113 10.14 -12.27 4.46
C PHE A 113 8.65 -11.94 4.70
N MET A 114 8.28 -11.54 5.92
CA MET A 114 6.91 -11.10 6.23
C MET A 114 6.56 -9.83 5.44
N SER A 115 7.54 -8.94 5.26
CA SER A 115 7.40 -7.68 4.51
C SER A 115 7.15 -7.96 3.02
N GLY A 116 7.90 -8.89 2.43
CA GLY A 116 7.65 -9.40 1.08
C GLY A 116 6.26 -10.02 0.95
N CYS A 117 5.83 -10.82 1.94
CA CYS A 117 4.47 -11.35 2.00
C CYS A 117 3.41 -10.24 2.04
N SER A 118 3.66 -9.14 2.78
CA SER A 118 2.76 -7.98 2.85
C SER A 118 2.62 -7.30 1.49
N THR A 119 3.72 -7.09 0.77
CA THR A 119 3.71 -6.52 -0.59
C THR A 119 2.91 -7.42 -1.54
N ASN A 120 3.13 -8.74 -1.46
CA ASN A 120 2.42 -9.72 -2.28
C ASN A 120 0.92 -9.74 -1.99
N TRP A 121 0.51 -9.68 -0.70
CA TRP A 121 -0.89 -9.56 -0.33
C TRP A 121 -1.53 -8.29 -0.87
N GLY A 122 -0.85 -7.15 -0.81
CA GLY A 122 -1.33 -5.91 -1.43
C GLY A 122 -1.64 -6.07 -2.93
N ALA A 123 -0.73 -6.68 -3.68
CA ALA A 123 -0.91 -6.94 -5.11
C ALA A 123 -2.08 -7.91 -5.38
N TYR A 124 -2.14 -9.05 -4.68
CA TYR A 124 -3.20 -10.05 -4.89
C TYR A 124 -4.58 -9.53 -4.50
N LEU A 125 -4.69 -8.82 -3.38
CA LEU A 125 -5.97 -8.27 -2.95
C LEU A 125 -6.44 -7.11 -3.86
N THR A 126 -5.52 -6.39 -4.50
CA THR A 126 -5.84 -5.43 -5.56
C THR A 126 -6.37 -6.15 -6.80
N SER A 127 -5.73 -7.26 -7.22
CA SER A 127 -6.23 -8.14 -8.29
C SER A 127 -7.64 -8.69 -7.98
N LEU A 128 -7.91 -9.07 -6.72
CA LEU A 128 -9.25 -9.47 -6.27
C LEU A 128 -10.26 -8.35 -6.46
N LYS A 129 -9.97 -7.13 -5.98
CA LYS A 129 -10.85 -5.96 -6.14
C LYS A 129 -11.13 -5.68 -7.62
N THR A 130 -10.09 -5.52 -8.44
CA THR A 130 -10.24 -5.23 -9.87
C THR A 130 -11.03 -6.33 -10.58
N GLY A 131 -10.75 -7.59 -10.28
CA GLY A 131 -11.44 -8.73 -10.88
C GLY A 131 -12.92 -8.82 -10.48
N VAL A 132 -13.25 -8.53 -9.22
CA VAL A 132 -14.64 -8.48 -8.76
C VAL A 132 -15.44 -7.40 -9.50
N GLU A 133 -14.86 -6.20 -9.61
CA GLU A 133 -15.52 -4.99 -10.13
C GLU A 133 -15.62 -4.99 -11.66
N THR A 134 -14.58 -5.48 -12.33
CA THR A 134 -14.45 -5.32 -13.80
C THR A 134 -14.36 -6.64 -14.56
N GLY A 135 -14.08 -7.75 -13.87
CA GLY A 135 -13.77 -9.04 -14.48
C GLY A 135 -12.31 -9.22 -14.92
N ALA A 136 -11.47 -8.16 -14.83
CA ALA A 136 -10.05 -8.22 -15.15
C ALA A 136 -9.23 -8.65 -13.92
N PHE A 137 -8.71 -9.87 -13.95
CA PHE A 137 -7.90 -10.42 -12.87
C PHE A 137 -6.42 -10.42 -13.23
N GLY A 138 -5.55 -10.25 -12.22
CA GLY A 138 -4.10 -10.25 -12.35
C GLY A 138 -3.44 -11.18 -11.33
N ALA A 139 -3.81 -12.47 -11.34
CA ALA A 139 -3.15 -13.46 -10.49
C ALA A 139 -1.65 -13.57 -10.78
N TYR A 140 -0.88 -13.86 -9.73
CA TYR A 140 0.56 -14.13 -9.78
C TYR A 140 1.33 -13.21 -10.73
N PRO A 141 1.38 -11.89 -10.44
CA PRO A 141 1.94 -10.91 -11.37
C PRO A 141 3.44 -11.16 -11.59
N ALA A 142 3.86 -11.18 -12.85
CA ALA A 142 5.27 -11.35 -13.21
C ALA A 142 6.11 -10.13 -12.75
N GLY A 143 7.37 -10.36 -12.34
CA GLY A 143 8.30 -9.30 -11.91
C GLY A 143 8.88 -9.53 -10.52
N GLU A 144 9.52 -8.51 -9.93
CA GLU A 144 10.17 -8.58 -8.61
C GLU A 144 9.22 -8.99 -7.48
N ILE A 145 7.92 -8.70 -7.60
CA ILE A 145 6.88 -9.11 -6.64
C ILE A 145 6.78 -10.65 -6.52
N SER A 146 7.05 -11.39 -7.61
CA SER A 146 6.95 -12.85 -7.64
C SER A 146 8.31 -13.57 -7.66
N ARG A 147 9.42 -12.87 -7.39
CA ARG A 147 10.74 -13.51 -7.26
C ARG A 147 10.91 -14.10 -5.86
N TRP A 148 10.63 -15.40 -5.75
CA TRP A 148 10.89 -16.21 -4.56
C TRP A 148 12.29 -16.84 -4.66
N ASP A 149 13.36 -16.07 -4.42
CA ASP A 149 14.68 -16.69 -4.26
C ASP A 149 14.71 -17.34 -2.87
N ALA A 150 14.69 -18.66 -2.83
CA ALA A 150 14.59 -19.50 -1.62
C ALA A 150 15.89 -19.55 -0.78
N GLU A 151 16.77 -18.57 -0.91
CA GLU A 151 17.96 -18.43 -0.07
C GLU A 151 17.63 -17.48 1.08
N PRO A 152 17.72 -17.92 2.35
CA PRO A 152 17.46 -17.04 3.48
C PRO A 152 18.53 -15.93 3.50
N SER A 153 18.14 -14.69 3.23
CA SER A 153 18.97 -13.54 3.59
C SER A 153 19.12 -13.58 5.12
N THR A 154 20.37 -13.69 5.57
CA THR A 154 20.71 -13.55 6.98
C THR A 154 20.62 -12.06 7.34
N SER A 155 19.42 -11.54 7.57
CA SER A 155 19.21 -10.18 8.10
C SER A 155 18.32 -10.21 9.35
N THR A 156 18.84 -9.53 10.37
CA THR A 156 18.54 -9.62 11.80
C THR A 156 17.17 -9.07 12.22
N GLU A 157 16.65 -9.59 13.34
CA GLU A 157 15.40 -9.27 14.07
C GLU A 157 15.07 -7.77 14.31
N GLY A 158 15.95 -6.83 13.93
CA GLY A 158 15.74 -5.38 14.06
C GLY A 158 14.97 -4.70 12.91
N GLU A 159 14.88 -5.32 11.73
CA GLU A 159 14.30 -4.67 10.54
C GLU A 159 12.75 -4.64 10.54
N GLY A 160 12.10 -5.63 11.15
CA GLY A 160 10.63 -5.73 11.16
C GLY A 160 9.92 -4.68 12.04
N LEU A 161 10.49 -4.33 13.19
CA LEU A 161 10.02 -3.23 14.05
C LEU A 161 10.28 -1.86 13.38
N ALA A 162 11.41 -1.73 12.69
CA ALA A 162 11.74 -0.53 11.94
C ALA A 162 10.76 -0.30 10.78
N LEU A 163 10.26 -1.35 10.13
CA LEU A 163 9.31 -1.21 9.02
C LEU A 163 7.95 -0.63 9.45
N SER A 164 7.35 -1.16 10.52
CA SER A 164 6.12 -0.59 11.10
C SER A 164 6.36 0.85 11.58
N GLY A 165 7.55 1.12 12.14
CA GLY A 165 7.94 2.46 12.55
C GLY A 165 8.10 3.42 11.37
N ASN A 166 8.64 2.97 10.24
CA ASN A 166 8.84 3.80 9.05
C ASN A 166 7.49 4.22 8.43
N ILE A 167 6.51 3.31 8.36
CA ILE A 167 5.15 3.64 7.91
C ILE A 167 4.51 4.66 8.86
N GLU A 168 4.66 4.51 10.17
CA GLU A 168 4.14 5.46 11.15
C GLU A 168 4.80 6.84 11.03
N ILE A 169 6.14 6.88 10.89
CA ILE A 169 6.91 8.11 10.67
C ILE A 169 6.42 8.82 9.42
N ILE A 170 6.28 8.11 8.30
CA ILE A 170 5.82 8.73 7.05
C ILE A 170 4.36 9.15 7.14
N THR A 171 3.48 8.40 7.79
CA THR A 171 2.09 8.83 8.01
C THR A 171 2.02 10.12 8.83
N ARG A 172 2.85 10.25 9.88
CA ARG A 172 2.98 11.49 10.66
C ARG A 172 3.56 12.62 9.82
N PHE A 173 4.55 12.32 8.98
CA PHE A 173 5.20 13.28 8.09
C PHE A 173 4.23 13.84 7.04
N GLU A 174 3.45 13.00 6.36
CA GLU A 174 2.42 13.43 5.39
C GLU A 174 1.37 14.34 6.06
N HIS A 175 0.97 14.00 7.30
CA HIS A 175 0.09 14.87 8.08
C HIS A 175 0.71 16.25 8.38
N ALA A 176 1.99 16.27 8.75
CA ALA A 176 2.74 17.49 9.00
C ALA A 176 2.92 18.33 7.74
N PHE A 177 3.19 17.70 6.60
CA PHE A 177 3.24 18.35 5.28
C PHE A 177 1.92 19.06 4.97
N ARG A 178 0.79 18.34 5.06
CA ARG A 178 -0.55 18.90 4.81
C ARG A 178 -0.90 20.08 5.74
N ALA A 179 -0.49 19.99 7.00
CA ALA A 179 -0.70 21.03 7.99
C ALA A 179 0.31 22.18 7.89
N ALA A 180 1.35 22.04 7.05
CA ALA A 180 2.55 22.87 7.06
C ALA A 180 3.20 23.01 8.45
N ASP A 181 3.13 21.96 9.26
CA ASP A 181 3.68 21.91 10.61
C ASP A 181 5.21 21.75 10.56
N GLN A 182 5.88 22.89 10.62
CA GLN A 182 7.32 22.99 10.53
C GLN A 182 8.05 22.29 11.68
N ALA A 183 7.45 22.24 12.87
CA ALA A 183 8.08 21.65 14.06
C ALA A 183 8.08 20.13 13.96
N THR A 184 6.97 19.53 13.53
CA THR A 184 6.90 18.09 13.28
C THR A 184 7.80 17.68 12.11
N ILE A 185 7.95 18.51 11.08
CA ILE A 185 8.92 18.25 10.00
C ILE A 185 10.36 18.24 10.55
N ASP A 186 10.75 19.18 11.41
CA ASP A 186 12.08 19.18 12.05
C ASP A 186 12.28 17.94 12.95
N GLU A 187 11.23 17.50 13.64
CA GLU A 187 11.28 16.29 14.48
C GLU A 187 11.58 15.05 13.65
N LEU A 188 10.89 14.87 12.52
CA LEU A 188 10.88 13.63 11.74
C LEU A 188 11.97 13.54 10.68
N CYS A 189 12.53 14.67 10.24
CA CYS A 189 13.58 14.69 9.23
C CYS A 189 14.98 14.66 9.84
N ASP A 190 15.92 14.10 9.09
CA ASP A 190 17.35 14.27 9.37
C ASP A 190 17.76 15.71 9.03
N PRO A 191 18.60 16.38 9.83
CA PRO A 191 19.10 17.72 9.51
C PRO A 191 19.82 17.80 8.16
N GLY A 192 20.41 16.68 7.71
CA GLY A 192 21.05 16.53 6.40
C GLY A 192 20.10 16.06 5.29
N LEU A 193 18.78 16.16 5.48
CA LEU A 193 17.79 15.71 4.49
C LEU A 193 18.07 16.30 3.11
N ARG A 194 17.99 15.44 2.09
CA ARG A 194 18.10 15.79 0.69
C ARG A 194 16.75 15.68 -0.02
N ASP A 195 16.29 16.82 -0.52
CA ASP A 195 15.15 16.88 -1.44
C ASP A 195 15.67 16.71 -2.87
N HIS A 196 15.30 15.61 -3.53
CA HIS A 196 15.73 15.33 -4.91
C HIS A 196 14.87 16.03 -5.96
N ASN A 197 13.77 16.66 -5.54
CA ASN A 197 12.85 17.41 -6.39
C ASN A 197 12.53 18.78 -5.75
N PRO A 198 13.55 19.65 -5.57
CA PRO A 198 13.33 20.98 -4.99
C PRO A 198 12.46 21.84 -5.92
N ALA A 199 11.72 22.76 -5.32
CA ALA A 199 11.04 23.79 -6.08
C ALA A 199 12.06 24.74 -6.75
N PRO A 200 11.69 25.46 -7.82
CA PRO A 200 12.53 26.51 -8.38
C PRO A 200 13.01 27.46 -7.28
N ASP A 201 14.28 27.87 -7.35
CA ASP A 201 14.93 28.77 -6.40
C ASP A 201 15.07 28.27 -4.95
N HIS A 202 14.81 26.97 -4.69
CA HIS A 202 15.01 26.36 -3.39
C HIS A 202 16.23 25.43 -3.39
N GLU A 203 17.01 25.48 -2.31
CA GLU A 203 18.11 24.55 -2.08
C GLU A 203 17.56 23.13 -1.78
N PRO A 204 18.23 22.05 -2.21
CA PRO A 204 17.79 20.66 -2.01
C PRO A 204 18.05 20.16 -0.58
N THR A 205 17.63 20.94 0.42
CA THR A 205 17.90 20.74 1.85
C THR A 205 16.61 20.73 2.65
N LEU A 206 16.65 20.31 3.93
CA LEU A 206 15.52 20.42 4.84
C LEU A 206 14.92 21.84 4.88
N ALA A 207 15.77 22.88 4.90
CA ALA A 207 15.32 24.27 4.94
C ALA A 207 14.57 24.66 3.66
N GLY A 208 15.10 24.28 2.49
CA GLY A 208 14.43 24.52 1.21
C GLY A 208 13.14 23.71 1.06
N PHE A 209 13.13 22.46 1.53
CA PHE A 209 11.93 21.64 1.57
C PHE A 209 10.83 22.30 2.43
N LYS A 210 11.16 22.77 3.64
CA LYS A 210 10.23 23.46 4.54
C LYS A 210 9.63 24.73 3.91
N GLN A 211 10.44 25.52 3.21
CA GLN A 211 9.98 26.66 2.44
C GLN A 211 9.02 26.25 1.31
N LYS A 212 9.33 25.16 0.59
CA LYS A 212 8.44 24.56 -0.42
C LYS A 212 7.09 24.17 0.18
N VAL A 213 7.06 23.50 1.34
CA VAL A 213 5.82 23.13 2.04
C VAL A 213 5.00 24.36 2.41
N ALA A 214 5.63 25.37 3.01
CA ALA A 214 4.94 26.61 3.41
C ALA A 214 4.38 27.37 2.20
N GLY A 215 5.16 27.45 1.11
CA GLY A 215 4.72 28.06 -0.15
C GLY A 215 3.51 27.34 -0.76
N PHE A 216 3.56 26.01 -0.85
CA PHE A 216 2.41 25.23 -1.35
C PHE A 216 1.15 25.45 -0.52
N LYS A 217 1.28 25.52 0.82
CA LYS A 217 0.14 25.79 1.71
C LYS A 217 -0.42 27.21 1.56
N ALA A 218 0.43 28.20 1.27
CA ALA A 218 -0.02 29.55 0.99
C ALA A 218 -0.78 29.67 -0.34
N ILE A 219 -0.34 28.93 -1.36
CA ILE A 219 -0.97 28.88 -2.69
C ILE A 219 -2.30 28.11 -2.64
N PHE A 220 -2.34 26.99 -1.91
CA PHE A 220 -3.51 26.14 -1.75
C PHE A 220 -3.89 26.01 -0.26
N PRO A 221 -4.48 27.05 0.36
CA PRO A 221 -4.79 27.04 1.80
C PRO A 221 -5.80 25.96 2.19
N ASP A 222 -6.71 25.61 1.29
CA ASP A 222 -7.73 24.57 1.42
C ASP A 222 -7.28 23.18 0.93
N LEU A 223 -5.97 22.99 0.70
CA LEU A 223 -5.42 21.72 0.23
C LEU A 223 -5.89 20.55 1.11
N LYS A 224 -6.48 19.55 0.45
CA LYS A 224 -6.85 18.25 1.02
C LYS A 224 -6.07 17.18 0.29
N GLU A 225 -5.35 16.40 1.07
CA GLU A 225 -4.66 15.20 0.60
C GLU A 225 -5.46 13.96 1.00
N ASP A 226 -5.55 13.03 0.06
CA ASP A 226 -6.08 11.70 0.19
C ASP A 226 -4.98 10.68 -0.14
N LEU A 227 -4.32 10.18 0.91
CA LEU A 227 -3.29 9.16 0.81
C LEU A 227 -3.94 7.84 0.36
N GLN A 228 -3.61 7.39 -0.85
CA GLN A 228 -4.21 6.20 -1.47
C GLN A 228 -3.49 4.93 -1.03
N ASP A 229 -2.16 4.92 -1.11
CA ASP A 229 -1.33 3.76 -0.78
C ASP A 229 -0.10 4.21 0.00
N ILE A 230 0.35 3.34 0.90
CA ILE A 230 1.65 3.43 1.56
C ILE A 230 2.24 2.03 1.64
N ILE A 231 3.47 1.88 1.15
CA ILE A 231 4.22 0.63 1.18
C ILE A 231 5.63 0.91 1.72
N ALA A 232 6.19 -0.05 2.43
CA ALA A 232 7.54 0.05 2.96
C ALA A 232 8.33 -1.22 2.64
N SER A 233 9.61 -1.06 2.34
CA SER A 233 10.58 -2.13 2.23
C SER A 233 11.93 -1.66 2.76
N GLY A 234 12.44 -2.34 3.78
CA GLY A 234 13.66 -1.94 4.49
C GLY A 234 13.59 -0.48 4.99
N ASP A 235 14.53 0.33 4.51
CA ASP A 235 14.66 1.75 4.84
C ASP A 235 13.90 2.69 3.89
N THR A 236 13.13 2.13 2.95
CA THR A 236 12.40 2.89 1.94
C THR A 236 10.90 2.80 2.16
N VAL A 237 10.20 3.94 2.07
CA VAL A 237 8.74 4.02 2.09
C VAL A 237 8.29 4.72 0.82
N ALA A 238 7.27 4.20 0.15
CA ALA A 238 6.64 4.85 -0.99
C ALA A 238 5.17 5.16 -0.69
N THR A 239 4.72 6.33 -1.11
CA THR A 239 3.32 6.76 -1.00
C THR A 239 2.74 7.09 -2.37
N ARG A 240 1.45 6.81 -2.55
CA ARG A 240 0.65 7.33 -3.67
C ARG A 240 -0.49 8.14 -3.09
N TRP A 241 -0.72 9.32 -3.61
CA TRP A 241 -1.68 10.27 -3.05
C TRP A 241 -2.43 11.03 -4.14
N VAL A 242 -3.55 11.61 -3.74
CA VAL A 242 -4.32 12.56 -4.53
C VAL A 242 -4.48 13.83 -3.70
N VAL A 243 -4.21 14.99 -4.28
CA VAL A 243 -4.48 16.28 -3.64
C VAL A 243 -5.55 17.05 -4.40
N THR A 244 -6.34 17.79 -3.64
CA THR A 244 -7.29 18.78 -4.18
C THR A 244 -7.10 20.10 -3.45
N GLY A 245 -7.24 21.23 -4.15
CA GLY A 245 -7.10 22.55 -3.55
C GLY A 245 -7.39 23.66 -4.53
N SER A 246 -7.73 24.84 -4.02
CA SER A 246 -8.07 26.01 -4.83
C SER A 246 -6.91 27.00 -4.86
N GLN A 247 -6.46 27.36 -6.06
CA GLN A 247 -5.31 28.27 -6.23
C GLN A 247 -5.67 29.69 -5.80
N GLN A 248 -5.05 30.18 -4.73
CA GLN A 248 -5.32 31.51 -4.16
C GLN A 248 -4.16 32.49 -4.36
N GLN A 249 -2.98 32.00 -4.74
CA GLN A 249 -1.81 32.82 -5.04
C GLN A 249 -1.18 32.40 -6.38
N GLU A 250 -0.25 33.21 -6.87
CA GLU A 250 0.53 32.87 -8.05
C GLU A 250 1.28 31.54 -7.85
N PHE A 251 1.29 30.68 -8.87
CA PHE A 251 2.03 29.42 -8.86
C PHE A 251 2.85 29.31 -10.14
N MET A 252 4.19 29.30 -10.02
CA MET A 252 5.11 29.15 -11.15
C MET A 252 4.82 30.12 -12.32
N GLY A 253 4.54 31.39 -12.02
CA GLY A 253 4.21 32.41 -13.01
C GLY A 253 2.76 32.36 -13.53
N ILE A 254 1.93 31.44 -13.05
CA ILE A 254 0.49 31.41 -13.34
C ILE A 254 -0.23 32.28 -12.30
N PRO A 255 -0.89 33.38 -12.72
CA PRO A 255 -1.68 34.22 -11.82
C PRO A 255 -2.72 33.40 -11.05
N ALA A 256 -3.07 33.84 -9.83
CA ALA A 256 -4.11 33.20 -9.03
C ALA A 256 -5.45 33.16 -9.80
N SER A 257 -5.82 31.97 -10.30
CA SER A 257 -7.02 31.76 -11.10
C SER A 257 -8.28 31.50 -10.26
N GLY A 258 -8.10 31.10 -9.00
CA GLY A 258 -9.19 30.60 -8.15
C GLY A 258 -9.66 29.19 -8.50
N GLN A 259 -9.07 28.54 -9.51
CA GLN A 259 -9.48 27.21 -9.95
C GLN A 259 -9.08 26.13 -8.93
N THR A 260 -9.93 25.12 -8.82
CA THR A 260 -9.64 23.93 -8.02
C THR A 260 -8.90 22.91 -8.86
N ILE A 261 -7.77 22.43 -8.34
CA ILE A 261 -7.01 21.33 -8.92
C ILE A 261 -7.40 20.00 -8.27
N ARG A 262 -7.25 18.91 -9.02
CA ARG A 262 -7.11 17.53 -8.54
C ARG A 262 -5.87 16.92 -9.20
N VAL A 263 -4.85 16.63 -8.41
CA VAL A 263 -3.55 16.13 -8.90
C VAL A 263 -3.20 14.84 -8.19
N GLU A 264 -2.65 13.89 -8.94
CA GLU A 264 -2.14 12.64 -8.39
C GLU A 264 -0.61 12.67 -8.35
N GLY A 265 -0.04 12.02 -7.35
CA GLY A 265 1.40 11.97 -7.18
C GLY A 265 1.86 10.80 -6.34
N MET A 266 3.18 10.69 -6.26
CA MET A 266 3.90 9.62 -5.61
C MET A 266 5.14 10.19 -4.93
N ASN A 267 5.44 9.70 -3.74
CA ASN A 267 6.72 9.97 -3.09
C ASN A 267 7.46 8.66 -2.81
N PHE A 268 8.79 8.74 -2.86
CA PHE A 268 9.67 7.78 -2.20
C PHE A 268 10.42 8.51 -1.09
N TYR A 269 10.56 7.83 0.04
CA TYR A 269 11.27 8.30 1.22
C TYR A 269 12.36 7.32 1.57
N ARG A 270 13.55 7.81 1.90
CA ARG A 270 14.58 7.03 2.59
C ARG A 270 14.58 7.42 4.06
N LEU A 271 14.67 6.43 4.95
CA LEU A 271 14.72 6.65 6.39
C LEU A 271 15.98 6.01 6.99
N LYS A 272 16.62 6.70 7.92
CA LYS A 272 17.72 6.15 8.71
C LYS A 272 17.57 6.56 10.16
N ASN A 273 17.74 5.62 11.08
CA ASN A 273 17.61 5.86 12.52
C ASN A 273 16.28 6.55 12.90
N GLY A 274 15.17 6.16 12.23
CA GLY A 274 13.84 6.72 12.46
C GLY A 274 13.65 8.16 11.96
N ARG A 275 14.51 8.64 11.05
CA ARG A 275 14.41 9.98 10.45
C ARG A 275 14.41 9.89 8.93
N VAL A 276 13.64 10.76 8.28
CA VAL A 276 13.63 10.89 6.81
C VAL A 276 14.92 11.57 6.34
N THR A 277 15.70 10.90 5.49
CA THR A 277 16.97 11.43 4.95
C THR A 277 16.85 11.88 3.51
N ASP A 278 15.96 11.29 2.73
CA ASP A 278 15.79 11.62 1.32
C ASP A 278 14.32 11.58 0.93
N ILE A 279 13.95 12.49 0.03
CA ILE A 279 12.62 12.56 -0.55
C ILE A 279 12.76 12.67 -2.08
N TRP A 280 12.06 11.80 -2.79
CA TRP A 280 11.80 11.91 -4.23
C TRP A 280 10.30 12.11 -4.43
N THR A 281 9.92 13.14 -5.16
CA THR A 281 8.51 13.49 -5.40
C THR A 281 8.26 13.59 -6.89
N GLN A 282 7.19 12.93 -7.34
CA GLN A 282 6.67 13.06 -8.70
C GLN A 282 5.16 13.24 -8.65
N PHE A 283 4.63 14.12 -9.48
CA PHE A 283 3.19 14.37 -9.58
C PHE A 283 2.82 14.76 -11.01
N ASP A 284 1.54 14.69 -11.34
CA ASP A 284 1.04 15.08 -12.65
C ASP A 284 0.98 16.62 -12.80
N GLY A 285 2.15 17.20 -13.05
CA GLY A 285 2.30 18.63 -13.29
C GLY A 285 1.61 19.08 -14.58
N VAL A 286 1.47 18.21 -15.59
CA VAL A 286 0.79 18.56 -16.85
C VAL A 286 -0.70 18.76 -16.59
N ALA A 287 -1.35 17.80 -15.94
CA ALA A 287 -2.75 17.93 -15.56
C ALA A 287 -3.00 19.15 -14.66
N MET A 288 -2.07 19.45 -13.75
CA MET A 288 -2.15 20.66 -12.92
C MET A 288 -2.12 21.94 -13.78
N MET A 289 -1.17 22.07 -14.70
CA MET A 289 -1.03 23.24 -15.57
C MET A 289 -2.25 23.41 -16.50
N GLN A 290 -2.82 22.32 -16.99
CA GLN A 290 -4.07 22.32 -17.76
C GLN A 290 -5.25 22.82 -16.92
N GLN A 291 -5.38 22.32 -15.69
CA GLN A 291 -6.46 22.69 -14.76
C GLN A 291 -6.37 24.15 -14.30
N LEU A 292 -5.18 24.74 -14.28
CA LEU A 292 -4.95 26.16 -13.97
C LEU A 292 -5.04 27.07 -15.22
N GLY A 293 -5.37 26.52 -16.39
CA GLY A 293 -5.53 27.27 -17.63
C GLY A 293 -4.22 27.79 -18.23
N ALA A 294 -3.06 27.29 -17.79
CA ALA A 294 -1.76 27.70 -18.30
C ALA A 294 -1.43 27.07 -19.66
N ILE A 295 -1.97 25.88 -19.93
CA ILE A 295 -1.83 25.16 -21.20
C ILE A 295 -3.15 24.48 -21.59
N PRO A 296 -3.39 24.20 -22.89
CA PRO A 296 -4.62 23.51 -23.35
C PRO A 296 -4.75 22.09 -22.80
N ALA A 297 -6.00 21.66 -22.58
CA ALA A 297 -6.38 20.30 -22.20
C ALA A 297 -6.14 19.29 -23.34
#